data_AF-A0A2I1P7R3-F1
#
_entry.id   AF-A0A2I1P7R3-F1
#
_cell.length_a   1.000
_cell.length_b   1.000
_cell.length_c   1.000
_cell.angle_alpha   90.00
_cell.angle_beta   90.00
_cell.angle_gamma   90.00
#
_symmetry.space_group_name_H-M   'P 1'
#
loop_
_entity.id
_entity.type
_entity.pdbx_description
1 polymer ?
#
loop_
_entity_poly.entity_id
_entity_poly.type
_entity_poly.pdbx_seq_one_letter_code
_entity_poly.pdbx_strand_id
1 'polypeptide(L)' 'EFHHATPIYETMPAWDEDITDCKTFEELPQKAQDYVKRLEELSGCRISYIGVGPGRDQTIVINDVAES' A
#
# COMPACT_ATOMS: atom_id res chain seq x y z
N GLU A 1 -13.35 -27.32 4.77
CA GLU A 1 -11.96 -27.81 4.89
C GLU A 1 -10.89 -26.74 4.65
N PHE A 2 -11.14 -25.45 4.96
CA PHE A 2 -10.13 -24.38 4.86
C PHE A 2 -9.37 -24.12 6.17
N HIS A 3 -9.80 -24.74 7.28
CA HIS A 3 -9.27 -24.47 8.64
C HIS A 3 -7.84 -24.98 8.88
N HIS A 4 -7.28 -25.76 7.95
CA HIS A 4 -5.90 -26.28 8.01
C HIS A 4 -5.00 -25.71 6.91
N ALA A 5 -5.46 -24.73 6.13
CA ALA A 5 -4.64 -24.11 5.13
C ALA A 5 -3.44 -23.41 5.80
N THR A 6 -2.23 -23.76 5.37
CA THR A 6 -1.00 -23.10 5.85
C THR A 6 -0.67 -21.97 4.87
N PRO A 7 -0.64 -20.70 5.32
CA PRO A 7 -0.28 -19.59 4.46
C PRO A 7 1.19 -19.71 4.03
N ILE A 8 1.45 -19.49 2.75
CA ILE A 8 2.79 -19.36 2.21
C ILE A 8 3.08 -17.87 2.12
N TYR A 9 3.99 -17.38 2.94
CA TYR A 9 4.34 -15.97 3.02
C TYR A 9 5.49 -15.63 2.10
N GLU A 10 5.43 -14.43 1.56
CA GLU A 10 6.56 -13.74 0.93
C GLU A 10 7.11 -12.72 1.93
N THR A 11 8.44 -12.58 2.00
CA THR A 11 9.10 -11.61 2.87
C THR A 11 9.65 -10.46 2.03
N MET A 12 9.42 -9.24 2.50
CA MET A 12 9.91 -8.02 1.86
C MET A 12 10.68 -7.15 2.87
N PRO A 13 11.60 -6.28 2.43
CA PRO A 13 12.29 -5.35 3.31
C PRO A 13 11.31 -4.40 4.03
N ALA A 14 11.43 -4.29 5.35
CA ALA A 14 10.65 -3.35 6.15
C ALA A 14 11.20 -1.91 6.08
N TRP A 15 10.34 -0.94 6.41
CA TRP A 15 10.67 0.47 6.59
C TRP A 15 10.30 0.90 8.02
N ASP A 16 11.07 1.84 8.57
CA ASP A 16 10.88 2.39 9.92
C ASP A 16 10.58 3.90 9.88
N GLU A 17 10.64 4.49 8.70
CA GLU A 17 10.37 5.89 8.44
C GLU A 17 8.88 6.22 8.69
N ASP A 18 8.63 7.37 9.33
CA ASP A 18 7.29 7.88 9.51
C ASP A 18 6.73 8.38 8.17
N ILE A 19 5.55 7.88 7.80
CA ILE A 19 4.87 8.19 6.54
C ILE A 19 3.59 9.01 6.75
N THR A 20 3.25 9.39 7.99
CA THR A 20 1.95 10.01 8.30
C THR A 20 1.70 11.34 7.60
N ASP A 21 2.78 12.03 7.18
CA ASP A 21 2.73 13.31 6.48
C ASP A 21 2.91 13.18 4.96
N CYS A 22 3.17 11.98 4.42
CA CYS A 22 3.28 11.76 2.98
C CYS A 22 1.94 12.07 2.28
N LYS A 23 2.00 12.90 1.23
CA LYS A 23 0.88 13.32 0.40
C LYS A 23 0.97 12.76 -1.02
N THR A 24 2.15 12.38 -1.50
CA THR A 24 2.33 11.69 -2.79
C THR A 24 2.98 10.32 -2.64
N PHE A 25 2.85 9.48 -3.69
CA PHE A 25 3.42 8.13 -3.68
C PHE A 25 4.96 8.16 -3.64
N GLU A 26 5.57 9.14 -4.29
CA GLU A 26 7.02 9.31 -4.37
C GLU A 26 7.64 9.76 -3.05
N GLU A 27 6.85 10.36 -2.15
CA GLU A 27 7.27 10.75 -0.80
C GLU A 27 7.39 9.55 0.15
N LEU A 28 6.80 8.40 -0.20
CA LEU A 28 6.94 7.18 0.59
C LEU A 28 8.36 6.62 0.49
N PRO A 29 8.87 5.95 1.55
CA PRO A 29 10.12 5.21 1.49
C PRO A 29 10.11 4.21 0.33
N GLN A 30 11.25 4.01 -0.34
CA GLN A 30 11.34 3.12 -1.50
C GLN A 30 10.78 1.73 -1.21
N LYS A 31 11.05 1.19 -0.02
CA LYS A 31 10.56 -0.13 0.40
C LYS A 31 9.03 -0.18 0.56
N ALA A 32 8.41 0.92 1.00
CA ALA A 32 6.95 1.03 1.08
C ALA A 32 6.34 1.11 -0.33
N GLN A 33 6.96 1.86 -1.23
CA GLN A 33 6.56 1.89 -2.64
C GLN A 33 6.64 0.50 -3.29
N ASP A 34 7.72 -0.23 -3.05
CA ASP A 34 7.93 -1.58 -3.57
C ASP A 34 6.87 -2.55 -3.02
N TYR A 35 6.52 -2.43 -1.75
CA TYR A 35 5.45 -3.20 -1.13
C TYR A 35 4.08 -2.95 -1.79
N VAL A 36 3.73 -1.68 -2.05
CA VAL A 36 2.48 -1.33 -2.75
C VAL A 36 2.46 -1.93 -4.16
N LYS A 37 3.56 -1.80 -4.92
CA LYS A 37 3.66 -2.39 -6.27
C LYS A 37 3.53 -3.91 -6.23
N ARG A 38 4.09 -4.57 -5.21
CA ARG A 38 3.95 -6.01 -5.05
C ARG A 38 2.50 -6.43 -4.80
N LEU A 39 1.74 -5.64 -4.03
CA LEU A 39 0.31 -5.87 -3.84
C LEU A 39 -0.49 -5.69 -5.14
N GLU A 40 -0.12 -4.73 -5.99
CA GLU A 40 -0.74 -4.58 -7.33
C GLU A 40 -0.49 -5.80 -8.21
N GLU A 41 0.76 -6.30 -8.25
CA GLU A 41 1.12 -7.51 -9.01
C GLU A 41 0.35 -8.75 -8.52
N LEU A 42 0.27 -8.94 -7.20
CA LEU A 42 -0.41 -10.09 -6.60
C LEU A 42 -1.93 -10.02 -6.79
N SER A 43 -2.52 -8.83 -6.72
CA SER A 43 -3.96 -8.63 -6.88
C SER A 43 -4.39 -8.56 -8.34
N GLY A 44 -3.47 -8.27 -9.27
CA GLY A 44 -3.77 -8.02 -10.68
C GLY A 44 -4.54 -6.72 -10.92
N CYS A 45 -4.59 -5.83 -9.92
CA CYS A 45 -5.37 -4.60 -9.93
C CYS A 45 -4.50 -3.42 -9.50
N ARG A 46 -4.77 -2.24 -10.06
CA ARG A 46 -4.12 -1.01 -9.64
C ARG A 46 -4.59 -0.58 -8.24
N ILE A 47 -3.69 -0.03 -7.43
CA ILE A 47 -3.98 0.64 -6.19
C ILE A 47 -4.25 2.12 -6.49
N SER A 48 -5.36 2.63 -5.95
CA SER A 48 -5.82 4.00 -6.22
C SER A 48 -5.71 4.91 -5.00
N TYR A 49 -5.76 4.34 -3.79
CA TYR A 49 -5.73 5.06 -2.53
C TYR A 49 -4.80 4.34 -1.54
N ILE A 50 -4.00 5.11 -0.80
CA ILE A 50 -3.11 4.59 0.25
C ILE A 50 -3.34 5.42 1.52
N GLY A 51 -3.82 4.79 2.59
CA GLY A 51 -3.96 5.43 3.90
C GLY A 51 -2.63 5.40 4.65
N VAL A 52 -2.11 6.58 5.01
CA VAL A 52 -0.85 6.74 5.75
C VAL A 52 -1.05 7.15 7.21
N GLY A 53 -2.30 7.34 7.64
CA GLY A 53 -2.64 7.67 9.02
C GLY A 53 -4.15 7.67 9.28
N PRO A 54 -4.59 7.95 10.52
CA PRO A 54 -5.99 7.95 10.91
C PRO A 54 -6.81 9.16 10.41
N GLY A 55 -6.15 10.24 9.99
CA GLY A 55 -6.77 11.47 9.52
C GLY A 55 -7.39 11.35 8.13
N ARG A 56 -8.43 12.14 7.86
CA ARG A 56 -9.08 12.16 6.53
C ARG A 56 -8.16 12.68 5.43
N ASP A 57 -7.23 13.56 5.78
CA ASP A 57 -6.21 14.13 4.90
C ASP A 57 -4.94 13.28 4.82
N GLN A 58 -4.89 12.14 5.53
CA GLN A 58 -3.78 11.19 5.55
C GLN A 58 -4.04 10.04 4.58
N THR A 59 -4.49 10.39 3.38
CA THR A 59 -4.72 9.46 2.27
C THR A 59 -4.04 10.00 1.03
N ILE A 60 -3.13 9.23 0.45
CA ILE A 60 -2.52 9.50 -0.85
C ILE A 60 -3.49 9.01 -1.92
N VAL A 61 -3.84 9.88 -2.87
CA VAL A 61 -4.68 9.57 -4.02
C VAL A 61 -3.80 9.47 -5.26
N ILE A 62 -3.73 8.29 -5.87
CA ILE A 62 -2.93 8.04 -7.09
C ILE A 62 -3.82 8.14 -8.32
N ASN A 63 -4.99 7.51 -8.27
CA ASN A 63 -5.97 7.51 -9.35
C ASN A 63 -7.33 7.81 -8.73
N ASP A 64 -7.85 9.02 -8.91
CA ASP A 64 -9.17 9.34 -8.34
C ASP A 64 -10.27 8.56 -9.07
N VAL A 65 -11.00 7.73 -8.32
CA VAL A 65 -12.09 6.89 -8.85
C VAL A 65 -13.46 7.53 -8.64
N ALA A 66 -13.54 8.62 -7.88
CA ALA A 66 -14.81 9.31 -7.60
C ALA A 66 -15.26 10.22 -8.75
N GLU A 67 -14.35 10.64 -9.62
CA GLU A 67 -14.64 11.45 -10.81
C GLU A 67 -14.68 10.65 -12.12
N SER A 68 -14.84 9.32 -12.04
CA SER A 68 -14.96 8.43 -13.21
C SER A 68 -16.39 8.29 -13.73
#